data_AF-A0A825BER4-F1
#
_entry.id   AF-A0A825BER4-F1
#
_cell.length_a   1.000
_cell.length_b   1.000
_cell.length_c   1.000
_cell.angle_alpha   90.00
_cell.angle_beta   90.00
_cell.angle_gamma   90.00
#
_symmetry.space_group_name_H-M   'P 1'
#
loop_
_entity.id
_entity.type
_entity.pdbx_description
1 polymer ?
#
loop_
_entity_poly.entity_id
_entity_poly.type
_entity_poly.pdbx_seq_one_letter_code
_entity_poly.pdbx_strand_id
1 'polypeptide(L)'
;MANKIFDSLVFSTNKSKDEIVASLVTSIAQREKADPSNNWIARVTHIYNTGENAGASYFVIGDKLKEQKQLSSNLVEAPVAQVDSTKIDEIRVTQIIDEKLQGQSLQISDEKISQAVEEKIANNETLSTLIKAEVAKNKTSLGISDIIAFS
;
A
#
# COMPACT_ATOMS: atom_id res chain seq x y z
N MET A 1 20.96 0.92 10.88
CA MET A 1 21.23 0.47 9.50
C MET A 1 21.29 1.71 8.64
N ALA A 2 22.27 1.80 7.75
CA ALA A 2 22.36 2.93 6.81
C ALA A 2 21.59 2.60 5.52
N ASN A 3 21.12 3.63 4.85
CA ASN A 3 20.40 3.58 3.58
C ASN A 3 21.38 3.87 2.44
N LYS A 4 21.84 2.83 1.74
CA LYS A 4 22.75 3.01 0.59
C LYS A 4 21.96 3.17 -0.70
N ILE A 5 22.33 4.19 -1.48
CA ILE A 5 21.71 4.47 -2.78
C ILE A 5 22.61 3.97 -3.91
N PHE A 6 22.01 3.40 -4.95
CA PHE A 6 22.68 3.16 -6.23
C PHE A 6 21.83 3.65 -7.40
N ASP A 7 22.50 4.03 -8.48
CA ASP A 7 21.84 4.53 -9.68
C ASP A 7 21.38 3.40 -10.59
N SER A 8 20.14 3.53 -11.08
CA SER A 8 19.57 2.70 -12.11
C SER A 8 19.12 3.56 -13.28
N LEU A 9 19.73 3.30 -14.42
CA LEU A 9 19.45 3.97 -15.67
C LEU A 9 18.50 3.11 -16.51
N VAL A 10 17.35 3.66 -16.88
CA VAL A 10 16.34 2.97 -17.68
C VAL A 10 16.43 3.47 -19.12
N PHE A 11 16.70 2.53 -20.03
CA PHE A 11 16.87 2.77 -21.46
C PHE A 11 15.67 2.31 -22.31
N SER A 12 14.67 1.68 -21.69
CA SER A 12 13.53 1.10 -22.41
C SER A 12 12.27 1.97 -22.27
N THR A 13 11.72 2.40 -23.40
CA THR A 13 10.41 3.06 -23.50
C THR A 13 9.23 2.09 -23.39
N ASN A 14 9.49 0.79 -23.50
CA ASN A 14 8.46 -0.25 -23.62
C ASN A 14 8.20 -0.99 -22.30
N LYS A 15 9.03 -0.76 -21.27
CA LYS A 15 8.82 -1.35 -19.95
C LYS A 15 7.87 -0.50 -19.15
N SER A 16 6.87 -1.12 -18.54
CA SER A 16 6.01 -0.44 -17.61
C SER A 16 6.78 -0.04 -16.34
N LYS A 17 6.25 0.92 -15.59
CA LYS A 17 6.81 1.33 -14.31
C LYS A 17 6.89 0.14 -13.34
N ASP A 18 5.86 -0.71 -13.32
CA ASP A 18 5.79 -1.89 -12.45
C ASP A 18 6.84 -2.95 -12.80
N GLU A 19 7.09 -3.19 -14.08
CA GLU A 19 8.15 -4.11 -14.53
C GLU A 19 9.55 -3.63 -14.10
N ILE A 20 9.78 -2.31 -14.18
CA ILE A 20 11.04 -1.70 -13.72
C ILE A 20 11.17 -1.84 -12.20
N VAL A 21 10.10 -1.55 -11.45
CA VAL A 21 10.09 -1.67 -9.98
C VAL A 21 10.36 -3.12 -9.57
N ALA A 22 9.66 -4.11 -10.14
CA ALA A 22 9.86 -5.52 -9.80
C ALA A 22 11.29 -6.00 -10.06
N SER A 23 11.88 -5.58 -11.19
CA SER A 23 13.28 -5.87 -11.51
C SER A 23 14.23 -5.27 -10.48
N LEU A 24 13.98 -4.04 -10.03
CA LEU A 24 14.84 -3.35 -9.07
C LEU A 24 14.70 -3.88 -7.65
N VAL A 25 13.51 -4.28 -7.23
CA VAL A 25 13.30 -4.98 -5.95
C VAL A 25 14.15 -6.25 -5.90
N THR A 26 14.20 -7.01 -7.01
CA THR A 26 15.05 -8.21 -7.11
C THR A 26 16.54 -7.86 -7.00
N SER A 27 17.00 -6.80 -7.68
CA SER A 27 18.40 -6.34 -7.58
C SER A 27 18.75 -5.82 -6.17
N ILE A 28 17.81 -5.15 -5.50
CA ILE A 28 17.96 -4.69 -4.12
C ILE A 28 18.10 -5.89 -3.18
N ALA A 29 17.24 -6.90 -3.30
CA ALA A 29 17.32 -8.10 -2.48
C ALA A 29 18.67 -8.83 -2.62
N GLN A 30 19.24 -8.88 -3.83
CA GLN A 30 20.58 -9.43 -4.05
C GLN A 30 21.67 -8.63 -3.33
N ARG A 31 21.59 -7.29 -3.35
CA ARG A 31 22.53 -6.41 -2.64
C ARG A 31 22.39 -6.52 -1.13
N GLU A 32 21.16 -6.59 -0.62
CA GLU A 32 20.89 -6.80 0.81
C GLU A 32 21.37 -8.17 1.28
N LYS A 33 21.32 -9.20 0.43
CA LYS A 33 21.92 -10.51 0.74
C LYS A 33 23.45 -10.44 0.80
N ALA A 34 24.09 -9.64 -0.05
CA ALA A 34 25.54 -9.46 -0.07
C ALA A 34 26.05 -8.55 1.05
N ASP A 35 25.28 -7.54 1.45
CA ASP A 35 25.58 -6.60 2.53
C ASP A 35 24.32 -6.37 3.41
N PRO A 36 24.06 -7.28 4.37
CA PRO A 36 22.84 -7.25 5.18
C PRO A 36 22.74 -6.08 6.16
N SER A 37 23.86 -5.39 6.39
CA SER A 37 23.97 -4.28 7.34
C SER A 37 23.30 -2.99 6.86
N ASN A 38 22.99 -2.94 5.56
CA ASN A 38 22.41 -1.77 4.89
C ASN A 38 21.04 -2.09 4.29
N ASN A 39 20.24 -1.04 4.15
CA ASN A 39 19.06 -1.05 3.29
C ASN A 39 19.48 -0.44 1.95
N TRP A 40 19.17 -1.10 0.83
CA TRP A 40 19.55 -0.63 -0.48
C TRP A 40 18.37 0.04 -1.19
N ILE A 41 18.63 1.18 -1.82
CA ILE A 41 17.63 1.99 -2.53
C ILE A 41 18.13 2.24 -3.94
N ALA A 42 17.28 1.99 -4.94
CA ALA A 42 17.58 2.31 -6.32
C ALA A 42 17.04 3.70 -6.67
N ARG A 43 17.89 4.59 -7.19
CA ARG A 43 17.47 5.84 -7.83
C ARG A 43 17.26 5.58 -9.31
N VAL A 44 16.03 5.76 -9.79
CA VAL A 44 15.67 5.48 -11.18
C VAL A 44 15.65 6.76 -11.98
N THR A 45 16.41 6.77 -13.08
CA THR A 45 16.44 7.86 -14.06
C THR A 45 16.14 7.29 -15.44
N HIS A 46 15.13 7.85 -16.12
CA HIS A 46 14.79 7.50 -17.50
C HIS A 46 15.58 8.39 -18.46
N ILE A 47 16.39 7.79 -19.35
CA ILE A 47 17.28 8.54 -20.26
C ILE A 47 16.60 8.87 -21.60
N TYR A 48 15.36 8.43 -21.80
CA TYR A 48 14.61 8.69 -23.01
C TYR A 48 13.63 9.87 -22.83
N ASN A 49 13.44 10.61 -23.92
CA ASN A 49 12.66 11.87 -23.92
C ASN A 49 11.21 11.67 -24.40
N THR A 50 10.80 10.43 -24.69
CA THR A 50 9.47 10.11 -25.25
C THR A 50 8.89 8.84 -24.62
N GLY A 51 7.59 8.82 -24.32
CA GLY A 51 6.91 7.68 -23.69
C GLY A 51 6.36 8.01 -22.31
N GLU A 52 5.64 7.06 -21.71
CA GLU A 52 4.86 7.27 -20.47
C GLU A 52 5.71 7.69 -19.26
N ASN A 53 6.97 7.24 -19.20
CA ASN A 53 7.88 7.53 -18.07
C ASN A 53 9.03 8.49 -18.45
N ALA A 54 8.95 9.17 -19.59
CA ALA A 54 10.00 10.08 -20.04
C ALA A 54 10.22 11.24 -19.04
N GLY A 55 11.48 11.48 -18.67
CA GLY A 55 11.85 12.52 -17.70
C GLY A 55 11.42 12.27 -16.25
N ALA A 56 10.83 11.10 -15.94
CA ALA A 56 10.49 10.74 -14.57
C ALA A 56 11.74 10.35 -13.77
N SER A 57 11.77 10.76 -12.51
CA SER A 57 12.76 10.31 -11.53
C SER A 57 12.05 9.85 -10.26
N TYR A 58 12.32 8.63 -9.83
CA TYR A 58 11.73 8.04 -8.63
C TYR A 58 12.70 7.09 -7.95
N PHE A 59 12.39 6.70 -6.72
CA PHE A 59 13.16 5.72 -5.98
C PHE A 59 12.40 4.39 -5.88
N VAL A 60 13.17 3.30 -5.82
CA VAL A 60 12.66 1.98 -5.51
C VAL A 60 13.36 1.46 -4.27
N ILE A 61 12.59 0.99 -3.29
CA ILE A 61 13.09 0.44 -2.04
C ILE A 61 12.89 -1.08 -1.99
N GLY A 62 13.73 -1.78 -1.21
CA GLY A 62 13.58 -3.21 -0.94
C GLY A 62 12.42 -3.51 0.00
N ASP A 63 11.99 -4.77 0.02
CA ASP A 63 10.89 -5.23 0.90
C ASP A 63 11.21 -5.06 2.37
N LYS A 64 12.47 -5.27 2.76
CA LYS A 64 12.95 -5.03 4.12
C LYS A 64 12.68 -3.60 4.60
N LEU A 65 13.05 -2.60 3.79
CA LEU A 65 12.83 -1.19 4.14
C LEU A 65 11.33 -0.83 4.07
N LYS A 66 10.59 -1.39 3.10
CA LYS A 66 9.14 -1.24 2.99
C LYS A 66 8.44 -1.71 4.26
N GLU A 67 8.79 -2.88 4.78
CA GLU A 67 8.24 -3.45 6.01
C GLU A 67 8.65 -2.66 7.25
N GLN A 68 9.94 -2.32 7.39
CA GLN A 68 10.45 -1.48 8.49
C GLN A 68 9.73 -0.15 8.60
N LYS A 69 9.34 0.41 7.45
CA LYS A 69 8.69 1.72 7.32
C LYS A 69 7.17 1.60 7.09
N GLN A 70 6.58 0.40 7.14
CA GLN A 70 5.14 0.17 6.92
C GLN A 70 4.58 0.83 5.64
N LEU A 71 5.37 0.85 4.57
CA LEU A 71 4.97 1.45 3.31
C LEU A 71 4.11 0.50 2.49
N SER A 72 3.11 1.06 1.79
CA SER A 72 2.21 0.30 0.91
C SER A 72 2.84 -0.14 -0.41
N SER A 73 3.96 0.47 -0.82
CA SER A 73 4.61 0.21 -2.11
C SER A 73 6.13 0.33 -2.02
N ASN A 74 6.82 -0.42 -2.88
CA ASN A 74 8.26 -0.30 -3.11
C ASN A 74 8.62 0.93 -3.97
N LEU A 75 7.63 1.58 -4.59
CA LEU A 75 7.81 2.79 -5.39
C LEU A 75 7.68 4.05 -4.53
N VAL A 76 8.70 4.89 -4.54
CA VAL A 76 8.73 6.20 -3.89
C VAL A 76 8.94 7.28 -4.95
N GLU A 77 7.82 7.79 -5.50
CA GLU A 77 7.84 8.95 -6.39
C GLU A 77 8.30 10.21 -5.66
N ALA A 78 9.31 10.91 -6.19
CA ALA A 78 9.74 12.21 -5.68
C ALA A 78 9.02 13.33 -6.45
N PRO A 79 8.62 14.44 -5.80
CA PRO A 79 8.13 15.61 -6.51
C PRO A 79 9.21 16.14 -7.47
N VAL A 80 8.87 16.21 -8.75
CA VAL A 80 9.75 16.54 -9.90
C VAL A 80 10.33 17.96 -9.82
N ALA A 81 9.82 18.81 -8.93
CA ALA A 81 10.30 20.17 -8.76
C ALA A 81 11.51 20.21 -7.81
N GLN A 82 12.68 20.49 -8.39
CA GLN A 82 13.90 20.92 -7.72
C GLN A 82 14.78 19.85 -7.08
N VAL A 83 15.18 18.84 -7.86
CA VAL A 83 16.33 18.03 -7.45
C VAL A 83 17.39 18.04 -8.53
N ASP A 84 18.39 18.90 -8.31
CA ASP A 84 19.67 18.82 -8.99
C ASP A 84 20.18 17.38 -8.86
N SER A 85 20.18 16.64 -9.97
CA SER A 85 20.48 15.20 -10.02
C SER A 85 21.83 14.82 -9.40
N THR A 86 22.70 15.81 -9.16
CA THR A 86 23.99 15.69 -8.50
C THR A 86 23.95 15.67 -6.96
N LYS A 87 22.79 15.95 -6.33
CA LYS A 87 22.69 16.19 -4.86
C LYS A 87 21.65 15.32 -4.13
N ILE A 88 21.19 14.24 -4.75
CA ILE A 88 20.34 13.27 -4.03
C ILE A 88 21.24 12.42 -3.14
N ASP A 89 21.41 12.87 -1.91
CA ASP A 89 22.12 12.13 -0.87
C ASP A 89 21.14 11.28 -0.03
N GLU A 90 21.69 10.31 0.68
CA GLU A 90 21.02 9.39 1.61
C GLU A 90 20.03 10.11 2.56
N ILE A 91 20.39 11.31 3.02
CA ILE A 91 19.58 12.14 3.92
C ILE A 91 18.29 12.61 3.24
N ARG A 92 18.35 13.03 1.97
CA ARG A 92 17.20 13.55 1.23
C ARG A 92 16.21 12.44 0.89
N VAL A 93 16.70 11.25 0.55
CA VAL A 93 15.86 10.07 0.31
C VAL A 93 15.17 9.62 1.59
N THR A 94 15.88 9.63 2.72
CA THR A 94 15.30 9.31 4.03
C THR A 94 14.21 10.33 4.40
N GLN A 95 14.42 11.63 4.15
CA GLN A 95 13.40 12.66 4.33
C GLN A 95 12.17 12.43 3.45
N ILE A 96 12.33 12.15 2.15
CA ILE A 96 11.21 11.88 1.24
C ILE A 96 10.41 10.63 1.69
N ILE A 97 11.11 9.60 2.17
CA ILE A 97 10.47 8.40 2.73
C ILE A 97 9.67 8.74 3.99
N ASP A 98 10.25 9.51 4.90
CA ASP A 98 9.59 9.92 6.15
C ASP A 98 8.41 10.90 5.89
N GLU A 99 8.53 11.79 4.90
CA GLU A 99 7.45 12.67 4.43
C GLU A 99 6.29 11.88 3.81
N LYS A 100 6.60 10.86 2.98
CA LYS A 100 5.56 9.96 2.45
C LYS A 100 4.88 9.13 3.53
N LEU A 101 5.61 8.74 4.57
CA LEU A 101 5.05 8.08 5.75
C LEU A 101 4.05 8.97 6.47
N GLN A 102 4.38 10.25 6.69
CA GLN A 102 3.45 11.21 7.28
C GLN A 102 2.24 11.45 6.36
N GLY A 103 2.45 11.55 5.04
CA GLY A 103 1.38 11.68 4.05
C GLY A 103 0.44 10.46 3.98
N GLN A 104 0.96 9.24 4.15
CA GLN A 104 0.17 8.01 4.20
C GLN A 104 -0.54 7.82 5.55
N SER A 105 0.09 8.22 6.66
CA SER A 105 -0.55 8.26 7.98
C SER A 105 -1.75 9.23 8.01
N LEU A 106 -1.75 10.27 7.17
CA LEU A 106 -2.85 11.23 7.02
C LEU A 106 -4.00 10.74 6.13
N GLN A 107 -3.83 9.65 5.35
CA GLN A 107 -4.88 9.16 4.45
C GLN A 107 -5.89 8.20 5.08
N ILE A 108 -5.56 7.66 6.25
CA ILE A 108 -6.52 7.02 7.14
C ILE A 108 -6.95 8.10 8.15
N SER A 109 -7.86 8.98 7.75
CA SER A 109 -8.47 9.90 8.70
C SER A 109 -9.30 9.09 9.71
N ASP A 110 -9.27 9.50 10.97
CA ASP A 110 -10.15 8.93 12.01
C ASP A 110 -11.62 8.91 11.54
N GLU A 111 -12.00 9.85 10.69
CA GLU A 111 -13.33 9.94 10.08
C GLU A 111 -13.66 8.78 9.12
N LYS A 112 -12.70 8.30 8.33
CA LYS A 112 -12.91 7.09 7.49
C LYS A 112 -13.01 5.83 8.33
N ILE A 113 -12.26 5.75 9.44
CA ILE A 113 -12.37 4.64 10.39
C ILE A 113 -13.75 4.67 11.06
N SER A 114 -14.18 5.83 11.55
CA SER A 114 -15.51 6.00 12.16
C SER A 114 -16.63 5.62 11.22
N GLN A 115 -16.61 6.09 9.96
CA GLN A 115 -17.62 5.72 8.96
C GLN A 115 -17.67 4.20 8.71
N ALA A 116 -16.52 3.55 8.55
CA ALA A 116 -16.46 2.10 8.34
C ALA A 116 -16.94 1.29 9.56
N VAL A 117 -16.73 1.81 10.77
CA VAL A 117 -17.21 1.19 12.01
C VAL A 117 -18.73 1.37 12.16
N GLU A 118 -19.25 2.57 11.91
CA GLU A 118 -20.68 2.87 11.94
C GLU A 118 -21.47 2.01 10.94
N GLU A 119 -20.96 1.87 9.71
CA GLU A 119 -21.59 1.07 8.67
C GLU A 119 -21.65 -0.43 9.04
N LYS A 120 -20.60 -0.94 9.70
CA LYS A 120 -20.58 -2.31 10.24
C LYS A 120 -21.56 -2.51 11.40
N ILE A 121 -21.70 -1.54 12.30
CA ILE A 121 -22.65 -1.59 13.41
C ILE A 121 -24.09 -1.62 12.87
N ALA A 122 -24.42 -0.71 11.95
CA ALA A 122 -25.74 -0.62 11.34
C ALA A 122 -26.15 -1.92 10.60
N ASN A 123 -25.20 -2.54 9.90
CA ASN A 123 -25.45 -3.82 9.24
C ASN A 123 -25.70 -4.96 10.25
N ASN A 124 -24.97 -4.98 11.37
CA ASN A 124 -25.15 -5.99 12.41
C ASN A 124 -26.50 -5.84 13.13
N GLU A 125 -26.96 -4.61 13.39
CA GLU A 125 -28.30 -4.36 13.94
C GLU A 125 -29.41 -4.82 12.99
N THR A 126 -29.23 -4.61 11.68
CA THR A 126 -30.15 -5.08 10.65
C THR A 126 -30.25 -6.61 10.64
N LEU A 127 -29.11 -7.30 10.68
CA LEU A 127 -29.06 -8.77 10.77
C LEU A 127 -29.72 -9.29 12.06
N SER A 128 -29.47 -8.65 13.20
CA SER A 128 -30.11 -9.00 14.47
C SER A 128 -31.64 -8.89 14.39
N THR A 129 -32.14 -7.86 13.73
CA THR A 129 -33.58 -7.63 13.55
C THR A 129 -34.22 -8.68 12.65
N LEU A 130 -33.56 -9.03 11.54
CA LEU A 130 -34.03 -10.10 10.64
C LEU A 130 -34.06 -11.46 11.34
N ILE A 131 -33.04 -11.79 12.12
CA ILE A 131 -32.99 -13.04 12.90
C ILE A 131 -34.14 -13.08 13.91
N LYS A 132 -34.40 -11.98 14.64
CA LYS A 132 -35.52 -11.92 15.60
C LYS A 132 -36.87 -12.10 14.90
N ALA A 133 -37.06 -11.49 13.73
CA ALA A 133 -38.28 -11.63 12.94
C ALA A 133 -38.49 -13.09 12.47
N GLU A 134 -37.44 -13.74 11.97
CA GLU A 134 -37.50 -15.12 11.49
C GLU A 134 -37.74 -16.12 12.65
N VAL A 135 -37.12 -15.90 13.81
CA VAL A 135 -37.37 -16.70 15.01
C VAL A 135 -38.82 -16.56 15.48
N ALA A 136 -39.39 -15.34 15.44
CA ALA A 136 -40.79 -15.11 15.81
C ALA A 136 -41.77 -15.80 14.84
N LYS A 137 -41.46 -15.78 13.54
CA LYS A 137 -42.23 -16.48 12.49
C LYS A 137 -42.19 -18.00 12.67
N ASN A 138 -41.03 -18.57 12.97
CA ASN A 138 -40.92 -20.02 13.20
C ASN A 138 -41.60 -20.46 14.49
N LYS A 139 -41.55 -19.64 15.56
CA LYS A 139 -42.26 -19.92 16.82
C LYS A 139 -43.79 -19.92 16.64
N THR A 140 -44.33 -19.00 15.82
CA THR A 140 -45.76 -18.97 15.50
C THR A 140 -46.17 -20.14 14.60
N SER A 141 -45.33 -20.55 13.64
CA SER A 141 -45.58 -21.73 12.79
C SER A 141 -45.61 -23.04 13.57
N LEU A 142 -44.73 -23.22 14.56
CA LEU A 142 -44.71 -24.40 15.45
C LEU A 142 -45.96 -24.43 16.33
N GLY A 143 -46.35 -23.29 16.92
CA GLY A 143 -47.55 -23.21 17.76
C GLY A 143 -48.88 -23.50 17.03
N ILE A 144 -48.97 -23.21 15.73
CA ILE A 144 -50.14 -23.57 14.91
C ILE A 144 -50.13 -25.06 14.55
N SER A 145 -48.96 -25.65 14.32
CA SER A 145 -48.83 -27.08 13.96
C SER A 145 -49.25 -28.00 15.12
N ASP A 146 -48.96 -27.61 16.36
CA ASP A 146 -49.38 -28.36 17.56
C ASP A 146 -50.90 -28.30 17.81
N ILE A 147 -51.59 -27.25 17.34
CA ILE A 147 -53.06 -27.12 17.47
C ILE A 147 -53.79 -28.02 16.47
N ILE A 148 -53.22 -28.22 15.27
CA ILE A 148 -53.84 -29.03 14.20
C ILE A 148 -53.68 -30.53 14.47
N ALA A 149 -52.64 -30.96 15.21
CA ALA A 149 -52.42 -32.37 15.55
C ALA A 149 -53.40 -32.95 16.60
N PHE A 150 -54.26 -32.13 17.20
CA PHE A 150 -55.23 -32.54 18.25
C PHE A 150 -56.71 -32.31 17.86
N SER A 151 -57.01 -32.00 16.59
CA SER A 151 -58.39 -31.87 16.06
C SER A 151 -58.80 -33.11 15.29
#